data_AF-A0A1C5ZVL7-F1
#
_entry.id   AF-A0A1C5ZVL7-F1
#
_cell.length_a   1.000
_cell.length_b   1.000
_cell.length_c   1.000
_cell.angle_alpha   90.00
_cell.angle_beta   90.00
_cell.angle_gamma   90.00
#
_symmetry.space_group_name_H-M   'P 1'
#
loop_
_entity.id
_entity.type
_entity.pdbx_description
1 polymer ?
#
loop_
_entity_poly.entity_id
_entity_poly.type
_entity_poly.pdbx_seq_one_letter_code
_entity_poly.pdbx_strand_id
1 'polypeptide(L)'
;MVKGDWFYDGAYYNYFAGTMTGTDPTHFSPYATLVRAQFATILHRIEGKPDAAYTNRFPDVPDGQFYSTAVLWAADAKVVTGYTDSGYFGTNDPITREQMVVMMYRYADYKKYDISKTADLSSFSDAGQVSGFAETAMKWAVENGIIEGKENTDNSYRLDPQGSTSRAECAIIIQRFMEIFDK
;
A
#
# COMPACT_ATOMS: atom_id res chain seq x y z
N MET A 1 4.67 -13.21 -16.49
CA MET A 1 3.20 -13.20 -16.33
C MET A 1 2.58 -13.47 -17.68
N VAL A 2 1.50 -14.22 -17.71
CA VAL A 2 0.77 -14.57 -18.94
C VAL A 2 -0.63 -13.97 -18.88
N LYS A 3 -1.18 -13.62 -20.05
CA LYS A 3 -2.55 -13.11 -20.16
C LYS A 3 -3.51 -14.18 -19.64
N GLY A 4 -4.16 -13.92 -18.51
CA GLY A 4 -4.99 -14.88 -17.77
C GLY A 4 -4.60 -15.07 -16.31
N ASP A 5 -3.38 -14.66 -15.92
CA ASP A 5 -3.02 -14.58 -14.50
C ASP A 5 -3.97 -13.57 -13.81
N TRP A 6 -4.49 -13.90 -12.62
CA TRP A 6 -5.45 -13.06 -11.87
C TRP A 6 -4.95 -11.65 -11.55
N PHE A 7 -3.62 -11.44 -11.58
CA PHE A 7 -2.97 -10.17 -11.35
C PHE A 7 -2.46 -9.50 -12.63
N TYR A 8 -2.68 -10.11 -13.81
CA TYR A 8 -2.13 -9.64 -15.07
C TYR A 8 -2.52 -8.18 -15.34
N ASP A 9 -3.81 -7.86 -15.21
CA ASP A 9 -4.33 -6.52 -15.49
C ASP A 9 -3.75 -5.48 -14.52
N GLY A 10 -3.69 -5.81 -13.23
CA GLY A 10 -3.06 -4.95 -12.21
C GLY A 10 -1.57 -4.72 -12.49
N ALA A 11 -0.81 -5.77 -12.77
CA ALA A 11 0.61 -5.63 -13.07
C ALA A 11 0.84 -4.84 -14.38
N TYR A 12 0.02 -5.07 -15.40
CA TYR A 12 0.05 -4.36 -16.67
C TYR A 12 -0.26 -2.87 -16.48
N TYR A 13 -1.34 -2.54 -15.76
CA TYR A 13 -1.70 -1.16 -15.42
C TYR A 13 -0.54 -0.43 -14.76
N ASN A 14 0.02 -0.99 -13.69
CA ASN A 14 1.07 -0.35 -12.91
C ASN A 14 2.38 -0.17 -13.70
N TYR A 15 2.65 -1.06 -14.66
CA TYR A 15 3.80 -0.92 -15.56
C TYR A 15 3.66 0.32 -16.46
N PHE A 16 2.50 0.51 -17.08
CA PHE A 16 2.27 1.69 -17.95
C PHE A 16 2.09 2.99 -17.17
N ALA A 17 1.46 2.93 -16.00
CA ALA A 17 1.35 4.07 -15.09
C ALA A 17 2.70 4.44 -14.43
N GLY A 18 3.71 3.56 -14.50
CA GLY A 18 5.03 3.79 -13.91
C GLY A 18 5.04 3.75 -12.38
N THR A 19 3.97 3.24 -11.75
CA THR A 19 3.79 3.19 -10.29
C THR A 19 4.56 2.02 -9.68
N MET A 20 4.58 0.86 -10.36
CA MET A 20 5.39 -0.30 -9.99
C MET A 20 6.31 -0.70 -11.14
N THR A 21 7.53 -1.11 -10.80
CA THR A 21 8.51 -1.63 -11.76
C THR A 21 8.79 -3.10 -11.50
N GLY A 22 9.28 -3.83 -12.50
CA GLY A 22 9.77 -5.20 -12.32
C GLY A 22 10.95 -5.28 -11.34
N THR A 23 11.21 -6.48 -10.82
CA THR A 23 12.41 -6.76 -10.01
C THR A 23 13.66 -6.87 -10.87
N ASP A 24 13.48 -7.18 -12.16
CA ASP A 24 14.48 -7.11 -13.21
C ASP A 24 13.78 -6.77 -14.56
N PRO A 25 14.52 -6.63 -15.67
CA PRO A 25 13.94 -6.25 -16.97
C PRO A 25 12.86 -7.21 -17.51
N THR A 26 12.80 -8.45 -17.00
CA THR A 26 11.95 -9.53 -17.50
C THR A 26 10.98 -10.10 -16.47
N HIS A 27 11.16 -9.82 -15.18
CA HIS A 27 10.31 -10.37 -14.11
C HIS A 27 9.65 -9.30 -13.26
N PHE A 28 8.33 -9.43 -13.08
CA PHE A 28 7.55 -8.64 -12.12
C PHE A 28 7.63 -9.17 -10.68
N SER A 29 7.90 -10.47 -10.51
CA SER A 29 7.90 -11.19 -9.22
C SER A 29 6.59 -11.04 -8.42
N PRO A 30 5.46 -11.51 -8.96
CA PRO A 30 4.11 -11.26 -8.39
C PRO A 30 3.93 -11.80 -6.96
N TYR A 31 4.56 -12.93 -6.65
CA TYR A 31 4.43 -13.60 -5.35
C TYR A 31 5.46 -13.16 -4.32
N ALA A 32 6.39 -12.28 -4.67
CA ALA A 32 7.33 -11.77 -3.69
C ALA A 32 6.61 -10.84 -2.71
N THR A 33 6.95 -10.97 -1.43
CA THR A 33 6.45 -10.12 -0.35
C THR A 33 6.93 -8.68 -0.55
N LEU A 34 6.00 -7.74 -0.45
CA LEU A 34 6.31 -6.32 -0.51
C LEU A 34 6.80 -5.83 0.85
N VAL A 35 7.81 -4.97 0.86
CA VAL A 35 8.30 -4.32 2.08
C VAL A 35 7.84 -2.87 2.17
N ARG A 36 7.83 -2.30 3.38
CA ARG A 36 7.31 -0.94 3.66
C ARG A 36 7.99 0.14 2.80
N ALA A 37 9.32 0.07 2.60
CA ALA A 37 10.04 1.03 1.78
C ALA A 37 9.65 0.98 0.29
N GLN A 38 9.36 -0.21 -0.22
CA GLN A 38 8.86 -0.37 -1.59
C GLN A 38 7.47 0.27 -1.72
N PHE A 39 6.59 0.09 -0.73
CA PHE A 39 5.26 0.71 -0.78
C PHE A 39 5.31 2.24 -0.71
N ALA A 40 6.17 2.81 0.14
CA ALA A 40 6.41 4.26 0.16
C ALA A 40 6.93 4.77 -1.20
N THR A 41 7.81 4.00 -1.85
CA THR A 41 8.32 4.32 -3.20
C THR A 41 7.21 4.29 -4.25
N ILE A 42 6.23 3.40 -4.14
CA ILE A 42 5.07 3.34 -5.04
C ILE A 42 4.21 4.61 -4.89
N LEU A 43 3.88 5.01 -3.66
CA LEU A 43 3.12 6.25 -3.41
C LEU A 43 3.87 7.50 -3.90
N HIS A 44 5.20 7.53 -3.72
CA HIS A 44 6.05 8.60 -4.23
C HIS A 44 6.02 8.68 -5.76
N ARG A 45 6.01 7.54 -6.46
CA ARG A 45 5.86 7.50 -7.93
C ARG A 45 4.49 7.97 -8.38
N ILE A 46 3.43 7.58 -7.67
CA ILE A 46 2.06 8.05 -7.93
C ILE A 46 2.01 9.58 -7.82
N GLU A 47 2.69 10.19 -6.84
CA GLU A 47 2.75 11.66 -6.71
C GLU A 47 3.63 12.35 -7.77
N GLY A 48 4.32 11.61 -8.64
CA GLY A 48 5.22 12.21 -9.62
C GLY A 48 6.63 12.46 -9.09
N LYS A 49 7.06 11.71 -8.08
CA LYS A 49 8.41 11.71 -7.50
C LYS A 49 8.88 13.09 -7.00
N PRO A 50 8.11 13.79 -6.15
CA PRO A 50 8.53 15.07 -5.57
C PRO A 50 9.85 14.94 -4.80
N ASP A 51 10.71 15.94 -4.90
CA ASP A 51 11.96 15.97 -4.14
C ASP A 51 11.70 16.14 -2.64
N ALA A 52 12.62 15.62 -1.83
CA ALA A 52 12.69 15.85 -0.40
C ALA A 52 14.16 15.96 0.02
N ALA A 53 14.47 16.96 0.86
CA ALA A 53 15.80 17.12 1.40
C ALA A 53 16.13 15.96 2.34
N TYR A 54 17.35 15.42 2.23
CA TYR A 54 17.77 14.36 3.14
C TYR A 54 17.81 14.89 4.58
N THR A 55 17.20 14.13 5.49
CA THR A 55 17.34 14.30 6.93
C THR A 55 17.50 12.93 7.56
N ASN A 56 18.24 12.85 8.67
CA ASN A 56 18.39 11.61 9.43
C ASN A 56 17.14 11.36 10.33
N ARG A 57 15.94 11.42 9.73
CA ARG A 57 14.66 11.33 10.43
C ARG A 57 14.37 9.93 10.96
N PHE A 58 14.79 8.91 10.22
CA PHE A 58 14.69 7.51 10.60
C PHE A 58 16.10 6.89 10.58
N PRO A 59 16.56 6.27 11.68
CA PRO A 59 17.91 5.71 11.75
C PRO A 59 18.20 4.60 10.72
N ASP A 60 17.17 3.87 10.28
CA ASP A 60 17.26 2.79 9.28
C ASP A 60 17.05 3.28 7.83
N VAL A 61 17.05 4.60 7.61
CA VAL A 61 16.94 5.22 6.28
C VAL A 61 18.22 6.02 5.98
N PRO A 62 19.30 5.36 5.54
CA PRO A 62 20.51 6.05 5.13
C PRO A 62 20.28 6.87 3.86
N ASP A 63 21.12 7.88 3.62
CA ASP A 63 21.05 8.67 2.39
C ASP A 63 21.38 7.82 1.15
N GLY A 64 20.90 8.24 -0.02
CA GLY A 64 21.22 7.65 -1.31
C GLY A 64 20.61 6.28 -1.60
N GLN A 65 19.71 5.75 -0.76
CA GLN A 65 18.96 4.54 -1.10
C GLN A 65 17.83 4.87 -2.08
N PHE A 66 17.41 3.88 -2.87
CA PHE A 66 16.33 4.05 -3.85
C PHE A 66 15.00 4.52 -3.23
N TYR A 67 14.83 4.29 -1.92
CA TYR A 67 13.64 4.66 -1.16
C TYR A 67 13.84 5.90 -0.27
N SER A 68 15.05 6.43 -0.10
CA SER A 68 15.34 7.47 0.90
C SER A 68 14.49 8.72 0.68
N THR A 69 14.50 9.27 -0.54
CA THR A 69 13.68 10.44 -0.91
C THR A 69 12.19 10.14 -0.76
N ALA A 70 11.73 8.96 -1.19
CA ALA A 70 10.33 8.57 -1.10
C ALA A 70 9.84 8.49 0.35
N VAL A 71 10.62 7.88 1.24
CA VAL A 71 10.28 7.76 2.66
C VAL A 71 10.26 9.13 3.35
N LEU A 72 11.22 10.00 3.04
CA LEU A 72 11.29 11.35 3.62
C LEU A 72 10.13 12.23 3.14
N TRP A 73 9.88 12.29 1.83
CA TRP A 73 8.72 12.99 1.29
C TRP A 73 7.43 12.48 1.94
N ALA A 74 7.24 11.16 2.00
CA ALA A 74 6.01 10.59 2.52
C ALA A 74 5.85 10.88 4.02
N ALA A 75 6.94 11.01 4.77
CA ALA A 75 6.90 11.38 6.19
C ALA A 75 6.61 12.88 6.40
N ASP A 76 7.08 13.74 5.50
CA ASP A 76 6.78 15.18 5.50
C ASP A 76 5.33 15.44 5.09
N ALA A 77 4.84 14.71 4.10
CA ALA A 77 3.44 14.70 3.66
C ALA A 77 2.49 13.99 4.65
N LYS A 78 3.02 13.42 5.75
CA LYS A 78 2.28 12.65 6.78
C LYS A 78 1.55 11.42 6.24
N VAL A 79 1.98 10.92 5.08
CA VAL A 79 1.50 9.68 4.45
C VAL A 79 2.02 8.47 5.20
N VAL A 80 3.25 8.55 5.72
CA VAL A 80 3.88 7.46 6.48
C VAL A 80 4.35 7.92 7.85
N THR A 81 4.46 6.95 8.75
CA THR A 81 5.03 7.11 10.08
C THR A 81 6.02 5.98 10.33
N GLY A 82 7.06 6.24 11.12
CA GLY A 82 7.90 5.19 11.68
C GLY A 82 7.22 4.50 12.86
N TYR A 83 7.88 3.48 13.41
CA TYR A 83 7.46 2.86 14.65
C TYR A 83 7.87 3.73 15.83
N THR A 84 6.91 3.99 16.73
CA THR A 84 7.07 4.92 17.85
C THR A 84 8.12 4.45 18.87
N ASP A 85 8.31 3.15 19.01
CA ASP A 85 9.18 2.51 19.99
C ASP A 85 10.67 2.57 19.61
N SER A 86 10.99 2.28 18.35
CA SER A 86 12.36 2.24 17.83
C SER A 86 12.78 3.52 17.12
N GLY A 87 11.81 4.32 16.67
CA GLY A 87 12.05 5.44 15.75
C GLY A 87 12.43 5.01 14.34
N TYR A 88 12.41 3.70 14.03
CA TYR A 88 12.73 3.17 12.71
C TYR A 88 11.53 3.29 11.78
N PHE A 89 11.78 3.35 10.48
CA PHE A 89 10.75 3.24 9.47
C PHE A 89 10.31 1.78 9.24
N GLY A 90 11.23 0.83 9.40
CA GLY A 90 11.03 -0.59 9.10
C GLY A 90 11.22 -0.86 7.61
N THR A 91 12.30 -0.33 7.01
CA THR A 91 12.49 -0.30 5.54
C THR A 91 12.33 -1.67 4.86
N ASN A 92 12.83 -2.72 5.50
CA ASN A 92 12.81 -4.09 4.98
C ASN A 92 11.71 -4.97 5.59
N ASP A 93 10.85 -4.41 6.44
CA ASP A 93 9.78 -5.20 7.05
C ASP A 93 8.69 -5.49 6.03
N PRO A 94 8.18 -6.73 6.00
CA PRO A 94 6.95 -7.05 5.26
C PRO A 94 5.84 -6.07 5.65
N ILE A 95 5.25 -5.41 4.65
CA ILE A 95 4.11 -4.54 4.92
C ILE A 95 2.86 -5.39 5.15
N THR A 96 2.21 -5.19 6.30
CA THR A 96 0.90 -5.82 6.53
C THR A 96 -0.17 -5.14 5.69
N ARG A 97 -1.24 -5.86 5.37
CA ARG A 97 -2.31 -5.34 4.53
C ARG A 97 -2.98 -4.11 5.15
N GLU A 98 -3.18 -4.09 6.47
CA GLU A 98 -3.75 -2.93 7.15
C GLU A 98 -2.80 -1.71 7.16
N GLN A 99 -1.48 -1.93 7.27
CA GLN A 99 -0.50 -0.84 7.19
C GLN A 99 -0.48 -0.21 5.78
N MET A 100 -0.55 -1.04 4.74
CA MET A 100 -0.66 -0.58 3.37
C MET A 100 -1.91 0.30 3.18
N VAL A 101 -3.07 -0.16 3.68
CA VAL A 101 -4.33 0.59 3.59
C VAL A 101 -4.27 1.90 4.38
N VAL A 102 -3.66 1.91 5.57
CA VAL A 102 -3.47 3.13 6.37
C VAL A 102 -2.61 4.16 5.62
N MET A 103 -1.53 3.72 4.98
CA MET A 103 -0.69 4.60 4.17
C MET A 103 -1.47 5.16 2.96
N MET A 104 -2.31 4.36 2.31
CA MET A 104 -3.18 4.84 1.22
C MET A 104 -4.25 5.81 1.70
N TYR A 105 -4.87 5.56 2.85
CA TYR A 105 -5.86 6.46 3.46
C TYR A 105 -5.25 7.83 3.78
N ARG A 106 -4.05 7.85 4.36
CA ARG A 106 -3.30 9.09 4.63
C ARG A 106 -2.88 9.80 3.34
N TYR A 107 -2.52 9.04 2.30
CA TYR A 107 -2.26 9.61 0.98
C TYR A 107 -3.52 10.25 0.38
N ALA A 108 -4.69 9.60 0.49
CA ALA A 108 -5.95 10.17 0.05
C ALA A 108 -6.29 11.49 0.80
N ASP A 109 -6.07 11.55 2.11
CA ASP A 109 -6.22 12.78 2.90
C ASP A 109 -5.24 13.88 2.46
N TYR A 110 -3.98 13.51 2.20
CA TYR A 110 -2.97 14.42 1.65
C TYR A 110 -3.44 15.05 0.32
N LYS A 111 -4.01 14.23 -0.58
CA LYS A 111 -4.58 14.67 -1.86
C LYS A 111 -5.92 15.39 -1.75
N LYS A 112 -6.50 15.47 -0.55
CA LYS A 112 -7.84 16.05 -0.31
C LYS A 112 -8.96 15.31 -1.05
N TYR A 113 -8.78 14.00 -1.24
CA TYR A 113 -9.85 13.13 -1.73
C TYR A 113 -10.92 12.91 -0.66
N ASP A 114 -12.08 12.41 -1.09
CA ASP A 114 -13.15 12.03 -0.16
C ASP A 114 -12.76 10.78 0.65
N ILE A 115 -12.54 11.01 1.95
CA ILE A 115 -12.22 9.99 2.94
C ILE A 115 -13.36 9.75 3.94
N SER A 116 -14.56 10.29 3.69
CA SER A 116 -15.69 10.23 4.62
C SER A 116 -16.46 8.90 4.57
N LYS A 117 -16.28 8.13 3.49
CA LYS A 117 -16.93 6.84 3.28
C LYS A 117 -16.50 5.81 4.33
N THR A 118 -17.46 5.01 4.80
CA THR A 118 -17.22 3.97 5.81
C THR A 118 -18.13 2.77 5.56
N ALA A 119 -17.55 1.57 5.53
CA ALA A 119 -18.28 0.31 5.48
C ALA A 119 -18.50 -0.27 6.88
N ASP A 120 -19.45 -1.21 6.98
CA ASP A 120 -19.46 -2.19 8.07
C ASP A 120 -18.57 -3.38 7.69
N LEU A 121 -17.66 -3.75 8.59
CA LEU A 121 -16.74 -4.86 8.39
C LEU A 121 -17.29 -6.19 8.92
N SER A 122 -18.47 -6.21 9.56
CA SER A 122 -19.03 -7.39 10.22
C SER A 122 -19.25 -8.60 9.29
N SER A 123 -19.31 -8.38 7.98
CA SER A 123 -19.39 -9.43 6.96
C SER A 123 -18.08 -10.20 6.76
N PHE A 124 -16.94 -9.67 7.23
CA PHE A 124 -15.64 -10.34 7.15
C PHE A 124 -15.36 -11.16 8.41
N SER A 125 -14.98 -12.42 8.21
CA SER A 125 -14.78 -13.41 9.29
C SER A 125 -13.71 -13.02 10.31
N ASP A 126 -12.76 -12.17 9.91
CA ASP A 126 -11.60 -11.73 10.69
C ASP A 126 -11.61 -10.23 10.98
N ALA A 127 -12.75 -9.55 10.87
CA ALA A 127 -12.87 -8.11 11.15
C ALA A 127 -12.34 -7.72 12.54
N GLY A 128 -12.45 -8.60 13.53
CA GLY A 128 -11.90 -8.41 14.87
C GLY A 128 -10.36 -8.43 14.95
N GLN A 129 -9.65 -8.76 13.87
CA GLN A 129 -8.18 -8.72 13.79
C GLN A 129 -7.65 -7.39 13.23
N VAL A 130 -8.54 -6.47 12.83
CA VAL A 130 -8.14 -5.13 12.40
C VAL A 130 -7.67 -4.34 13.60
N SER A 131 -6.45 -3.82 13.53
CA SER A 131 -5.91 -2.98 14.61
C SER A 131 -6.69 -1.67 14.71
N GLY A 132 -6.85 -1.14 15.93
CA GLY A 132 -7.60 0.11 16.15
C GLY A 132 -7.07 1.32 15.36
N PHE A 133 -5.76 1.39 15.10
CA PHE A 133 -5.18 2.46 14.26
C PHE A 133 -5.56 2.35 12.78
N ALA A 134 -5.97 1.16 12.33
CA ALA A 134 -6.31 0.86 10.95
C ALA A 134 -7.83 0.81 10.69
N GLU A 135 -8.66 0.76 11.74
CA GLU A 135 -10.11 0.55 11.62
C GLU A 135 -10.77 1.54 10.64
N THR A 136 -10.50 2.84 10.80
CA THR A 136 -11.06 3.87 9.91
C THR A 136 -10.60 3.69 8.46
N ALA A 137 -9.30 3.43 8.26
CA ALA A 137 -8.73 3.27 6.93
C ALA A 137 -9.27 2.00 6.24
N MET A 138 -9.43 0.90 6.99
CA MET A 138 -9.98 -0.36 6.46
C MET A 138 -11.44 -0.22 6.07
N LYS A 139 -12.27 0.43 6.90
CA LYS A 139 -13.68 0.73 6.56
C LYS A 139 -13.80 1.59 5.31
N TRP A 140 -12.97 2.63 5.20
CA TRP A 140 -12.93 3.48 4.01
C TRP A 140 -12.50 2.72 2.75
N ALA A 141 -11.49 1.84 2.87
CA ALA A 141 -10.97 1.10 1.74
C ALA A 141 -11.96 0.04 1.23
N VAL A 142 -12.71 -0.61 2.13
CA VAL A 142 -13.78 -1.54 1.78
C VAL A 142 -14.92 -0.80 1.09
N GLU A 143 -15.38 0.32 1.65
CA GLU A 143 -16.51 1.09 1.08
C GLU A 143 -16.21 1.65 -0.32
N ASN A 144 -14.96 2.00 -0.58
CA ASN A 144 -14.55 2.44 -1.92
C ASN A 144 -14.27 1.29 -2.89
N GLY A 145 -14.27 0.03 -2.46
CA GLY A 145 -13.90 -1.12 -3.29
C GLY A 145 -12.39 -1.25 -3.54
N ILE A 146 -11.56 -0.50 -2.81
CA ILE A 146 -10.10 -0.65 -2.85
C ILE A 146 -9.70 -2.03 -2.30
N ILE A 147 -10.38 -2.47 -1.24
CA ILE A 147 -10.26 -3.80 -0.64
C ILE A 147 -11.60 -4.51 -0.74
N GLU A 148 -11.64 -5.64 -1.44
CA GLU A 148 -12.85 -6.48 -1.56
C GLU A 148 -12.81 -7.71 -0.62
N GLY A 149 -11.71 -7.88 0.11
CA GLY A 149 -11.44 -9.08 0.90
C GLY A 149 -10.95 -10.26 0.06
N LYS A 150 -10.70 -11.38 0.75
CA LYS A 150 -10.23 -12.65 0.20
C LYS A 150 -11.26 -13.72 0.54
N GLU A 151 -11.69 -14.47 -0.45
CA GLU A 151 -12.59 -15.61 -0.23
C GLU A 151 -11.88 -16.72 0.54
N ASN A 152 -12.59 -17.33 1.48
CA ASN A 152 -12.21 -18.49 2.27
C ASN A 152 -12.75 -19.77 1.59
N THR A 153 -12.27 -20.93 2.03
CA THR A 153 -12.72 -22.22 1.48
C THR A 153 -14.19 -22.55 1.77
N ASP A 154 -14.80 -21.87 2.75
CA ASP A 154 -16.20 -21.98 3.14
C ASP A 154 -17.10 -20.90 2.49
N ASN A 155 -16.60 -20.19 1.48
CA ASN A 155 -17.25 -19.05 0.80
C ASN A 155 -17.48 -17.82 1.68
N SER A 156 -16.95 -17.78 2.91
CA SER A 156 -16.87 -16.53 3.68
C SER A 156 -15.73 -15.66 3.16
N TYR A 157 -15.70 -14.38 3.53
CA TYR A 157 -14.65 -13.45 3.13
C TYR A 157 -13.86 -12.99 4.35
N ARG A 158 -12.57 -12.75 4.16
CA ARG A 158 -11.66 -12.21 5.18
C ARG A 158 -10.91 -10.99 4.66
N LEU A 159 -10.56 -10.07 5.54
CA LEU A 159 -9.75 -8.90 5.23
C LEU A 159 -8.26 -9.23 5.18
N ASP A 160 -7.81 -10.17 6.01
CA ASP A 160 -6.41 -10.53 6.24
C ASP A 160 -5.55 -9.32 6.66
N PRO A 161 -5.92 -8.58 7.73
CA PRO A 161 -5.30 -7.30 8.07
C PRO A 161 -3.84 -7.42 8.51
N GLN A 162 -3.51 -8.52 9.21
CA GLN A 162 -2.16 -8.81 9.71
C GLN A 162 -1.28 -9.53 8.67
N GLY A 163 -1.87 -10.06 7.60
CA GLY A 163 -1.16 -10.74 6.53
C GLY A 163 -0.23 -9.81 5.76
N SER A 164 0.91 -10.34 5.32
CA SER A 164 1.82 -9.62 4.42
C SER A 164 1.20 -9.48 3.04
N THR A 165 1.47 -8.38 2.34
CA THR A 165 0.98 -8.16 0.98
C THR A 165 2.01 -8.59 -0.06
N SER A 166 1.59 -9.38 -1.05
CA SER A 166 2.41 -9.70 -2.23
C SER A 166 2.40 -8.57 -3.26
N ARG A 167 3.41 -8.54 -4.13
CA ARG A 167 3.47 -7.56 -5.23
C ARG A 167 2.26 -7.60 -6.16
N ALA A 168 1.71 -8.79 -6.41
CA ALA A 168 0.49 -8.97 -7.21
C ALA A 168 -0.74 -8.33 -6.55
N GLU A 169 -0.96 -8.59 -5.26
CA GLU A 169 -2.07 -7.98 -4.51
C GLU A 169 -1.93 -6.46 -4.45
N CYS A 170 -0.71 -5.97 -4.21
CA CYS A 170 -0.42 -4.53 -4.22
C CYS A 170 -0.77 -3.91 -5.58
N ALA A 171 -0.41 -4.55 -6.69
CA ALA A 171 -0.70 -4.03 -8.03
C ALA A 171 -2.20 -3.85 -8.26
N ILE A 172 -3.03 -4.83 -7.87
CA ILE A 172 -4.49 -4.73 -8.00
C ILE A 172 -5.05 -3.62 -7.11
N ILE A 173 -4.57 -3.52 -5.87
CA ILE A 173 -5.04 -2.51 -4.91
C ILE A 173 -4.68 -1.10 -5.37
N ILE A 174 -3.47 -0.90 -5.90
CA ILE A 174 -3.07 0.38 -6.49
C ILE A 174 -3.90 0.69 -7.74
N GLN A 175 -4.12 -0.28 -8.64
CA GLN A 175 -4.98 -0.06 -9.81
C GLN A 175 -6.36 0.45 -9.39
N ARG A 176 -7.03 -0.25 -8.48
CA ARG A 176 -8.36 0.15 -7.98
C ARG A 176 -8.35 1.55 -7.39
N PHE A 177 -7.36 1.83 -6.54
CA PHE A 177 -7.22 3.16 -5.94
C PHE A 177 -7.08 4.26 -7.00
N MET A 178 -6.25 4.05 -8.01
CA MET A 178 -6.06 5.02 -9.08
C MET A 178 -7.32 5.19 -9.94
N GLU A 179 -8.02 4.10 -10.28
CA GLU A 179 -9.28 4.17 -11.04
C GLU A 179 -10.40 4.92 -10.30
N ILE A 180 -10.37 4.90 -8.97
CA ILE A 180 -11.35 5.61 -8.12
C ILE A 180 -11.05 7.11 -8.08
N PHE A 181 -9.79 7.51 -7.90
CA PHE A 181 -9.42 8.88 -7.54
C PHE A 181 -8.68 9.70 -8.61
N ASP A 182 -8.03 9.07 -9.58
CA ASP A 182 -7.18 9.74 -10.58
C ASP A 182 -7.86 9.79 -11.96
N LYS A 183 -9.10 10.28 -11.99
CA LYS A 183 -9.93 10.39 -13.20
C LYS A 183 -9.48 11.49 -14.16
#